data_AF-A0A534MFS6-F1
#
_entry.id   AF-A0A534MFS6-F1
#
_cell.length_a   1.000
_cell.length_b   1.000
_cell.length_c   1.000
_cell.angle_alpha   90.00
_cell.angle_beta   90.00
_cell.angle_gamma   90.00
#
_symmetry.space_group_name_H-M   'P 1'
#
loop_
_entity.id
_entity.type
_entity.pdbx_description
1 polymer ?
#
loop_
_entity_poly.entity_id
_entity_poly.type
_entity_poly.pdbx_seq_one_letter_code
_entity_poly.pdbx_strand_id
1 'polypeptide(L)'
;MHKEAIQTDLPAIGLPFSWGVKLGDLVFVAGQGPLGADGKVIEGDIRFQTRKTLENFRKVVEAAGSGLDHVLSTTVYLKDLEDFRGMNEIYSEFFSEEPRPARATVRADLLLGMQVEIQGIAYIPEGERLQSRRRIRASMAKKKKSKKAAKKKAYYAGRKEKKAKR
;
A
#
# COMPACT_ATOMS: atom_id res chain seq x y z
N MET A 1 -19.14 -7.12 1.01
CA MET A 1 -17.72 -6.75 0.82
C MET A 1 -17.30 -5.90 2.01
N HIS A 2 -16.06 -5.99 2.48
CA HIS A 2 -15.56 -5.22 3.62
C HIS A 2 -14.45 -4.29 3.16
N LYS A 3 -14.45 -3.05 3.65
CA LYS A 3 -13.40 -2.06 3.39
C LYS A 3 -12.22 -2.31 4.32
N GLU A 4 -11.02 -2.43 3.78
CA GLU A 4 -9.80 -2.70 4.55
C GLU A 4 -8.75 -1.63 4.28
N ALA A 5 -8.13 -1.09 5.35
CA ALA A 5 -6.97 -0.22 5.21
C ALA A 5 -5.75 -1.03 4.77
N ILE A 6 -5.04 -0.54 3.75
CA ILE A 6 -3.81 -1.15 3.25
C ILE A 6 -2.70 -0.88 4.26
N GLN A 7 -1.99 -1.94 4.67
CA GLN A 7 -0.88 -1.86 5.62
C GLN A 7 0.41 -1.62 4.85
N THR A 8 1.09 -0.51 5.10
CA THR A 8 2.32 -0.11 4.39
C THR A 8 3.44 0.16 5.39
N ASP A 9 4.68 0.26 4.90
CA ASP A 9 5.86 0.72 5.65
C ASP A 9 6.04 2.25 5.60
N LEU A 10 5.08 2.98 5.02
CA LEU A 10 5.10 4.44 4.97
C LEU A 10 4.98 5.03 6.37
N PRO A 11 5.58 6.21 6.62
CA PRO A 11 5.57 6.84 7.93
C PRO A 11 4.14 7.09 8.43
N ALA A 12 3.93 6.94 9.73
CA ALA A 12 2.72 7.40 10.38
C ALA A 12 2.82 8.92 10.57
N ILE A 13 1.99 9.69 9.86
CA ILE A 13 2.00 11.17 9.92
C ILE A 13 0.89 11.76 10.78
N GLY A 14 0.11 10.93 11.48
CA GLY A 14 -0.91 11.38 12.43
C GLY A 14 -2.14 12.05 11.81
N LEU A 15 -2.35 11.94 10.49
CA LEU A 15 -3.49 12.51 9.79
C LEU A 15 -4.66 11.51 9.68
N PRO A 16 -5.92 11.97 9.58
CA PRO A 16 -7.12 11.13 9.67
C PRO A 16 -7.44 10.42 8.33
N PHE A 17 -6.46 9.76 7.72
CA PHE A 17 -6.66 8.95 6.51
C PHE A 17 -5.74 7.72 6.51
N SER A 18 -6.10 6.73 5.68
CA SER A 18 -5.24 5.58 5.39
C SER A 18 -4.47 5.83 4.10
N TRP A 19 -3.19 5.42 4.04
CA TRP A 19 -2.38 5.52 2.81
C TRP A 19 -3.05 4.88 1.59
N GLY A 20 -3.84 3.85 1.82
CA GLY A 20 -4.83 3.38 0.87
C GLY A 20 -5.89 2.53 1.53
N VAL A 21 -6.96 2.27 0.80
CA VAL A 21 -8.06 1.39 1.20
C VAL A 21 -8.39 0.47 0.03
N LYS A 22 -8.73 -0.78 0.34
CA LYS A 22 -9.24 -1.73 -0.64
C LYS A 22 -10.66 -2.16 -0.33
N LEU A 23 -11.44 -2.38 -1.38
CA LEU A 23 -12.79 -2.94 -1.32
C LEU A 23 -12.94 -3.97 -2.44
N GLY A 24 -12.95 -5.24 -2.07
CA GLY A 24 -12.89 -6.31 -3.08
C GLY A 24 -11.54 -6.32 -3.78
N ASP A 25 -11.55 -6.14 -5.08
CA ASP A 25 -10.38 -6.04 -5.96
C ASP A 25 -9.96 -4.59 -6.25
N LEU A 26 -10.77 -3.58 -5.92
CA LEU A 26 -10.41 -2.18 -6.10
C LEU A 26 -9.52 -1.68 -4.98
N VAL A 27 -8.50 -0.91 -5.36
CA VAL A 27 -7.52 -0.25 -4.51
C VAL A 27 -7.62 1.24 -4.73
N PHE A 28 -7.89 1.99 -3.66
CA PHE A 28 -7.93 3.44 -3.66
C PHE A 28 -6.68 3.93 -2.92
N VAL A 29 -5.79 4.59 -3.64
CA VAL A 29 -4.54 5.14 -3.11
C VAL A 29 -4.80 6.59 -2.73
N ALA A 30 -4.49 6.97 -1.48
CA ALA A 30 -4.57 8.36 -1.05
C ALA A 30 -3.53 9.21 -1.79
N GLY A 31 -3.69 10.54 -1.77
CA GLY A 31 -2.68 11.45 -2.31
C GLY A 31 -1.32 11.17 -1.68
N GLN A 32 -0.35 10.80 -2.52
CA GLN A 32 1.03 10.59 -2.12
C GLN A 32 1.83 11.84 -2.44
N GLY A 33 2.77 12.16 -1.57
CA GLY A 33 3.77 13.19 -1.80
C GLY A 33 5.19 12.65 -1.60
N PRO A 34 6.20 13.51 -1.73
CA PRO A 34 7.62 13.16 -1.61
C PRO A 34 8.05 13.06 -0.14
N LEU A 35 7.32 12.29 0.67
CA LEU A 35 7.60 12.15 2.09
C LEU A 35 8.74 11.15 2.34
N GLY A 36 9.66 11.52 3.25
CA GLY A 36 10.70 10.66 3.77
C GLY A 36 10.21 9.77 4.92
N ALA A 37 11.10 8.90 5.42
CA ALA A 37 10.77 7.98 6.51
C ALA A 37 10.43 8.70 7.84
N ASP A 38 10.83 9.96 7.98
CA ASP A 38 10.50 10.82 9.11
C ASP A 38 9.14 11.54 8.95
N GLY A 39 8.42 11.27 7.86
CA GLY A 39 7.12 11.90 7.55
C GLY A 39 7.21 13.33 7.04
N LYS A 40 8.41 13.85 6.75
CA LYS A 40 8.61 15.20 6.20
C LYS A 40 8.78 15.17 4.69
N VAL A 41 8.44 16.28 4.06
CA VAL A 41 8.70 16.52 2.64
C VAL A 41 10.21 16.52 2.41
N ILE A 42 10.67 15.66 1.50
CA ILE A 42 12.06 15.67 1.07
C ILE A 42 12.21 16.78 0.03
N GLU A 43 13.11 17.72 0.30
CA GLU A 43 13.43 18.80 -0.62
C GLU A 43 14.09 18.29 -1.91
N GLY A 44 13.87 19.02 -2.99
CA GLY A 44 14.39 18.69 -4.32
C GLY A 44 13.60 19.38 -5.41
N ASP A 45 14.08 19.26 -6.64
CA ASP A 45 13.37 19.72 -7.82
C ASP A 45 12.12 18.85 -8.10
N ILE A 46 11.32 19.27 -9.08
CA ILE A 46 10.10 18.55 -9.44
C ILE A 46 10.37 17.09 -9.82
N ARG A 47 11.49 16.80 -10.50
CA ARG A 47 11.83 15.44 -10.92
C ARG A 47 12.08 14.55 -9.72
N PHE A 48 12.87 15.03 -8.77
CA PHE A 48 13.14 14.33 -7.53
C PHE A 48 11.87 14.10 -6.71
N GLN A 49 11.06 15.15 -6.51
CA GLN A 49 9.81 15.03 -5.75
C GLN A 49 8.80 14.10 -6.44
N THR A 50 8.70 14.15 -7.77
CA THR A 50 7.84 13.23 -8.55
C THR A 50 8.28 11.79 -8.37
N ARG A 51 9.59 11.52 -8.42
CA ARG A 51 10.11 10.15 -8.21
C ARG A 51 9.77 9.65 -6.82
N LYS A 52 9.98 10.45 -5.78
CA LYS A 52 9.65 10.07 -4.40
C LYS A 52 8.15 9.86 -4.19
N THR A 53 7.34 10.71 -4.81
CA THR A 53 5.88 10.57 -4.79
C THR A 53 5.44 9.25 -5.41
N LEU A 54 5.97 8.89 -6.59
CA LEU A 54 5.62 7.64 -7.27
C LEU A 54 6.20 6.40 -6.59
N GLU A 55 7.37 6.49 -5.94
CA GLU A 55 7.90 5.43 -5.07
C GLU A 55 6.96 5.15 -3.90
N ASN A 56 6.45 6.20 -3.24
CA ASN A 56 5.48 6.06 -2.16
C ASN A 56 4.15 5.51 -2.66
N PHE A 57 3.67 5.98 -3.83
CA PHE A 57 2.49 5.43 -4.51
C PHE A 57 2.63 3.93 -4.79
N ARG A 58 3.76 3.52 -5.37
CA ARG A 58 4.05 2.10 -5.65
C ARG A 58 3.98 1.26 -4.37
N LYS A 59 4.55 1.73 -3.26
CA LYS A 59 4.49 1.00 -1.98
C LYS A 59 3.06 0.71 -1.53
N VAL A 60 2.13 1.66 -1.71
CA VAL A 60 0.71 1.45 -1.37
C VAL A 60 0.09 0.38 -2.28
N VAL A 61 0.33 0.45 -3.58
CA VAL A 61 -0.22 -0.49 -4.57
C VAL A 61 0.32 -1.91 -4.35
N GLU A 62 1.62 -2.05 -4.15
CA GLU A 62 2.28 -3.34 -3.87
C GLU A 62 1.81 -3.94 -2.54
N ALA A 63 1.65 -3.13 -1.50
CA ALA A 63 1.10 -3.55 -0.22
C ALA A 63 -0.36 -4.05 -0.31
N ALA A 64 -1.11 -3.61 -1.33
CA ALA A 64 -2.44 -4.13 -1.61
C ALA A 64 -2.42 -5.51 -2.28
N GLY A 65 -1.26 -5.97 -2.77
CA GLY A 65 -1.12 -7.16 -3.61
C GLY A 65 -1.38 -6.87 -5.08
N SER A 66 -1.04 -5.67 -5.54
CA SER A 66 -1.16 -5.21 -6.93
C SER A 66 0.19 -4.68 -7.45
N GLY A 67 0.22 -4.10 -8.65
CA GLY A 67 1.39 -3.51 -9.30
C GLY A 67 1.02 -2.23 -10.06
N LEU A 68 2.02 -1.46 -10.49
CA LEU A 68 1.80 -0.20 -11.23
C LEU A 68 1.12 -0.42 -12.59
N ASP A 69 1.31 -1.60 -13.18
CA ASP A 69 0.65 -2.11 -14.38
C ASP A 69 -0.86 -2.35 -14.19
N HIS A 70 -1.35 -2.28 -12.96
CA HIS A 70 -2.76 -2.43 -12.63
C HIS A 70 -3.40 -1.12 -12.14
N VAL A 71 -2.70 -0.01 -12.29
CA VAL A 71 -3.23 1.33 -11.99
C VAL A 71 -4.16 1.75 -13.13
N LEU A 72 -5.42 2.03 -12.77
CA LEU A 72 -6.47 2.39 -13.71
C LEU A 72 -6.51 3.89 -13.99
N SER A 73 -6.33 4.69 -12.93
CA SER A 73 -6.44 6.14 -13.01
C SER A 73 -5.54 6.82 -12.00
N THR A 74 -4.96 7.96 -12.38
CA THR A 74 -4.27 8.88 -11.48
C THR A 74 -4.81 10.30 -11.61
N THR A 75 -4.74 11.05 -10.50
CA THR A 75 -4.89 12.50 -10.51
C THR A 75 -3.60 13.09 -9.97
N VAL A 76 -2.96 13.93 -10.79
CA VAL A 76 -1.73 14.62 -10.46
C VAL A 76 -2.05 16.07 -10.12
N TYR A 77 -1.66 16.49 -8.93
CA TYR A 77 -1.75 17.86 -8.48
C TYR A 77 -0.34 18.47 -8.49
N LEU A 78 -0.18 19.58 -9.18
CA LEU A 78 1.07 20.35 -9.20
C LEU A 78 0.89 21.70 -8.52
N LYS A 79 1.90 22.16 -7.80
CA LYS A 79 1.94 23.51 -7.24
C LYS A 79 2.08 24.57 -8.34
N ASP A 80 2.90 24.27 -9.34
CA ASP A 80 3.13 25.08 -10.54
C ASP A 80 2.94 24.23 -11.81
N LEU A 81 2.36 24.79 -12.87
CA LEU A 81 2.23 24.09 -14.15
C LEU A 81 3.49 24.16 -15.00
N GLU A 82 4.44 25.05 -14.70
CA GLU A 82 5.75 25.06 -15.36
C GLU A 82 6.51 23.74 -15.14
N ASP A 83 6.23 23.08 -14.01
CA ASP A 83 6.78 21.79 -13.59
C ASP A 83 6.21 20.59 -14.37
N PHE A 84 5.18 20.79 -15.20
CA PHE A 84 4.47 19.71 -15.89
C PHE A 84 5.39 18.83 -16.74
N ARG A 85 6.37 19.44 -17.44
CA ARG A 85 7.33 18.69 -18.26
C ARG A 85 8.24 17.82 -17.40
N GLY A 86 8.83 18.38 -16.33
CA GLY A 86 9.72 17.65 -15.43
C GLY A 86 9.00 16.51 -14.70
N MET A 87 7.75 16.74 -14.28
CA MET A 87 6.91 15.69 -13.71
C MET A 87 6.65 14.57 -14.73
N ASN A 88 6.30 14.90 -15.98
CA ASN A 88 5.99 13.90 -17.01
C ASN A 88 7.17 13.01 -17.38
N GLU A 89 8.39 13.58 -17.43
CA GLU A 89 9.61 12.81 -17.68
C GLU A 89 9.71 11.65 -16.69
N ILE A 90 9.57 11.93 -15.40
CA ILE A 90 9.62 10.90 -14.36
C ILE A 90 8.38 10.01 -14.35
N TYR A 91 7.19 10.57 -14.51
CA TYR A 91 5.94 9.81 -14.56
C TYR A 91 5.98 8.70 -15.63
N SER A 92 6.56 9.01 -16.79
CA SER A 92 6.66 8.06 -17.91
C SER A 92 7.61 6.87 -17.62
N GLU A 93 8.56 7.01 -16.70
CA GLU A 93 9.43 5.91 -16.28
C GLU A 93 8.68 4.88 -15.42
N PHE A 94 7.68 5.32 -14.65
CA PHE A 94 6.88 4.45 -13.78
C PHE A 94 5.70 3.81 -14.51
N PHE A 95 5.19 4.48 -15.55
CA PHE A 95 4.07 4.03 -16.38
C PHE A 95 4.50 3.97 -17.86
N SER A 96 5.52 3.15 -18.13
CA SER A 96 6.13 3.03 -19.47
C SER A 96 5.26 2.22 -20.45
N GLU A 97 4.62 1.16 -19.94
CA GLU A 97 3.88 0.17 -20.74
C GLU A 97 2.43 0.60 -21.00
N GLU A 98 1.91 0.19 -22.16
CA GLU A 98 0.48 0.33 -22.48
C GLU A 98 -0.34 -0.88 -21.98
N PRO A 99 -1.60 -0.68 -21.55
CA PRO A 99 -2.28 0.61 -21.42
C PRO A 99 -1.78 1.42 -20.22
N ARG A 100 -1.48 2.70 -20.42
CA ARG A 100 -1.16 3.63 -19.32
C ARG A 100 -2.43 3.99 -18.51
N PRO A 101 -2.29 4.40 -17.23
CA PRO A 101 -3.43 4.86 -16.46
C PRO A 101 -4.12 6.06 -17.12
N ALA A 102 -5.45 6.12 -17.03
CA ALA A 102 -6.17 7.36 -17.28
C ALA A 102 -5.62 8.45 -16.34
N ARG A 103 -5.51 9.69 -16.81
CA ARG A 103 -4.88 10.75 -16.01
C ARG A 103 -5.54 12.10 -16.19
N ALA A 104 -5.73 12.79 -15.08
CA ALA A 104 -5.93 14.24 -15.03
C ALA A 104 -4.75 14.92 -14.33
N THR A 105 -4.39 16.12 -14.78
CA THR A 105 -3.38 16.95 -14.11
C THR A 105 -3.93 18.36 -13.92
N VAL A 106 -3.83 18.87 -12.70
CA VAL A 106 -4.34 20.19 -12.33
C VAL A 106 -3.33 20.94 -11.46
N ARG A 107 -3.46 22.26 -11.42
CA ARG A 107 -2.76 23.10 -10.46
C ARG A 107 -3.56 23.17 -9.16
N ALA A 108 -2.89 23.06 -8.01
CA ALA A 108 -3.49 23.22 -6.69
C ALA A 108 -2.49 23.75 -5.65
N ASP A 109 -2.99 24.31 -4.56
CA ASP A 109 -2.19 24.50 -3.36
C ASP A 109 -2.02 23.17 -2.62
N LEU A 110 -0.78 22.80 -2.30
CA LEU A 110 -0.43 21.53 -1.68
C LEU A 110 0.01 21.73 -0.22
N LEU A 111 -0.28 20.73 0.61
CA LEU A 111 0.13 20.72 2.02
C LEU A 111 1.65 20.61 2.15
N LEU A 112 2.20 21.03 3.30
CA LEU A 112 3.59 20.81 3.69
C LEU A 112 4.64 21.36 2.69
N GLY A 113 4.26 22.26 1.78
CA GLY A 113 5.17 22.83 0.78
C GLY A 113 5.54 21.87 -0.37
N MET A 114 4.77 20.80 -0.58
CA MET A 114 4.98 19.87 -1.69
C MET A 114 4.84 20.57 -3.04
N GLN A 115 5.61 20.16 -4.04
CA GLN A 115 5.47 20.61 -5.43
C GLN A 115 4.53 19.71 -6.24
N VAL A 116 4.39 18.45 -5.82
CA VAL A 116 3.56 17.44 -6.50
C VAL A 116 2.88 16.52 -5.49
N GLU A 117 1.64 16.17 -5.78
CA GLU A 117 0.87 15.13 -5.07
C GLU A 117 0.15 14.24 -6.10
N ILE A 118 0.16 12.91 -5.91
CA ILE A 118 -0.47 11.97 -6.84
C ILE A 118 -1.39 11.00 -6.10
N GLN A 119 -2.67 11.01 -6.49
CA GLN A 119 -3.69 10.07 -6.04
C GLN A 119 -4.02 9.08 -7.17
N GLY A 120 -4.58 7.91 -6.86
CA GLY A 120 -5.02 7.00 -7.91
C GLY A 120 -5.90 5.84 -7.47
N ILE A 121 -6.33 5.08 -8.47
CA ILE A 121 -7.13 3.87 -8.33
C ILE A 121 -6.41 2.75 -9.09
N ALA A 122 -6.29 1.58 -8.46
CA ALA A 122 -5.75 0.37 -9.05
C ALA A 122 -6.70 -0.82 -8.81
N TYR A 123 -6.42 -1.96 -9.43
CA TYR A 123 -7.11 -3.21 -9.14
C TYR A 123 -6.14 -4.33 -8.77
N ILE A 124 -6.63 -5.34 -8.07
CA ILE A 124 -5.87 -6.56 -7.74
C ILE A 124 -6.24 -7.64 -8.77
N PRO A 125 -5.29 -8.14 -9.57
CA PRO A 125 -5.58 -9.16 -10.58
C PRO A 125 -5.98 -10.48 -9.93
N GLU A 126 -6.78 -11.28 -10.64
CA GLU A 126 -7.34 -12.52 -10.10
C GLU A 126 -6.27 -13.55 -9.68
N GLY A 127 -5.13 -13.59 -10.39
CA GLY A 127 -3.99 -14.44 -10.05
C GLY A 127 -3.45 -14.17 -8.65
N GLU A 128 -3.23 -12.89 -8.32
CA GLU A 128 -2.76 -12.46 -7.00
C GLU A 128 -3.80 -12.72 -5.90
N ARG A 129 -5.08 -12.57 -6.24
CA ARG A 129 -6.19 -12.91 -5.33
C ARG A 129 -6.16 -14.39 -4.93
N LEU A 130 -5.94 -15.29 -5.88
CA LEU A 130 -5.88 -16.73 -5.62
C LEU A 130 -4.67 -17.08 -4.74
N GLN A 131 -3.50 -16.50 -5.02
CA GLN A 131 -2.29 -16.71 -4.22
C GLN A 131 -2.46 -16.20 -2.79
N SER A 132 -3.03 -15.00 -2.63
CA SER A 132 -3.33 -14.41 -1.32
C SER A 132 -4.27 -15.29 -0.51
N ARG A 133 -5.35 -15.81 -1.11
CA ARG A 133 -6.27 -16.75 -0.44
C ARG A 133 -5.58 -18.06 -0.05
N ARG A 134 -4.68 -18.59 -0.88
CA ARG A 134 -3.87 -19.78 -0.55
C ARG A 134 -2.95 -19.52 0.65
N ARG A 135 -2.23 -18.40 0.67
CA ARG A 135 -1.34 -17.98 1.78
C ARG A 135 -2.11 -17.82 3.08
N ILE A 136 -3.26 -17.13 3.05
CA ILE A 136 -4.13 -16.93 4.21
C ILE A 136 -4.64 -18.29 4.75
N ARG A 137 -5.14 -19.17 3.87
CA ARG A 137 -5.59 -20.52 4.26
C ARG A 137 -4.45 -21.34 4.88
N ALA A 138 -3.25 -21.29 4.32
CA ALA A 138 -2.07 -21.98 4.85
C ALA A 138 -1.68 -21.45 6.25
N SER A 139 -1.66 -20.13 6.43
CA SER A 139 -1.38 -19.48 7.72
C SER A 139 -2.42 -19.87 8.79
N MET A 140 -3.71 -19.82 8.45
CA MET A 140 -4.79 -20.25 9.36
C MET A 140 -4.68 -21.73 9.73
N ALA A 141 -4.37 -22.60 8.77
CA ALA A 141 -4.17 -24.03 9.02
C ALA A 141 -2.97 -24.27 9.98
N LYS A 142 -1.86 -23.53 9.79
CA LYS A 142 -0.69 -23.58 10.68
C LYS A 142 -1.05 -23.11 12.10
N LYS A 143 -1.80 -22.01 12.24
CA LYS A 143 -2.28 -21.47 13.53
C LYS A 143 -3.22 -22.47 14.23
N LYS A 144 -4.11 -23.14 13.49
CA LYS A 144 -5.01 -24.19 14.03
C LYS A 144 -4.25 -25.43 14.50
N LYS A 145 -3.26 -25.91 13.72
CA LYS A 145 -2.37 -27.02 14.14
C LYS A 145 -1.58 -26.68 15.41
N SER A 146 -1.00 -25.48 15.48
CA SER A 146 -0.28 -24.99 16.67
C SER A 146 -1.18 -24.96 17.91
N LYS A 147 -2.39 -24.36 17.81
CA LYS A 147 -3.37 -24.36 18.91
C LYS A 147 -3.76 -25.78 19.36
N LYS A 148 -3.96 -26.71 18.43
CA LYS A 148 -4.28 -28.12 18.75
C LYS A 148 -3.13 -28.82 19.47
N ALA A 149 -1.89 -28.59 19.04
CA ALA A 149 -0.69 -29.13 19.69
C ALA A 149 -0.52 -28.58 21.11
N ALA A 150 -0.70 -27.27 21.31
CA ALA A 150 -0.65 -26.63 22.62
C ALA A 150 -1.71 -27.19 23.58
N LYS A 151 -2.96 -27.33 23.11
CA LYS A 151 -4.06 -27.92 23.91
C LYS A 151 -3.77 -29.37 24.29
N LYS A 152 -3.21 -30.16 23.36
CA LYS A 152 -2.80 -31.56 23.63
C LYS A 152 -1.69 -31.60 24.69
N LYS A 153 -0.68 -30.73 24.58
CA LYS A 153 0.44 -30.66 25.53
C LYS A 153 -0.05 -30.31 26.95
N ALA A 154 -0.95 -29.34 27.07
CA ALA A 154 -1.57 -28.96 28.35
C ALA A 154 -2.39 -30.11 28.97
N TYR A 155 -3.17 -30.84 28.17
CA TYR A 155 -3.96 -31.98 28.65
C TYR A 155 -3.09 -33.09 29.28
N TYR A 156 -1.99 -33.48 28.62
CA TYR A 156 -1.12 -34.52 29.15
C TYR A 156 -0.26 -34.04 30.34
N ALA A 157 0.10 -32.75 30.39
CA ALA A 157 0.80 -32.17 31.54
C ALA A 157 -0.06 -32.23 32.83
N GLY A 158 -1.31 -31.78 32.77
CA GLY A 158 -2.22 -31.83 33.92
C GLY A 158 -2.56 -33.25 34.38
N ARG A 159 -2.48 -34.25 33.49
CA ARG A 159 -2.67 -35.66 33.84
C ARG A 159 -1.45 -36.25 34.57
N LYS A 160 -0.24 -35.80 34.26
CA LYS A 160 0.98 -36.18 34.99
C LYS A 160 0.99 -35.60 36.41
N GLU A 161 0.62 -34.33 36.58
CA GLU A 161 0.51 -33.71 37.90
C GLU A 161 -0.54 -34.38 38.80
N LYS A 162 -1.70 -34.75 38.26
CA LYS A 162 -2.71 -35.51 39.00
C LYS A 162 -2.27 -36.92 39.40
N LYS A 163 -1.36 -37.54 38.64
CA LYS A 163 -0.77 -38.84 38.99
C LYS A 163 0.35 -38.74 40.01
N ALA A 164 1.06 -37.61 40.09
CA ALA A 164 2.14 -37.38 41.05
C ALA A 164 1.65 -36.95 42.45
N LYS A 165 0.37 -36.54 42.58
CA LYS A 165 -0.28 -36.15 43.84
C LYS A 165 -1.15 -37.26 44.46
N ARG A 166 -1.10 -38.47 43.91
CA ARG A 166 -1.74 -39.69 44.44
C ARG A 166 -0.65 -40.65 44.86
#